data_AF-A0A3D4CJV9-F1
#
_entry.id   AF-A0A3D4CJV9-F1
#
_cell.length_a   1.000
_cell.length_b   1.000
_cell.length_c   1.000
_cell.angle_alpha   90.00
_cell.angle_beta   90.00
_cell.angle_gamma   90.00
#
_symmetry.space_group_name_H-M   'P 1'
#
loop_
_entity.id
_entity.type
_entity.pdbx_description
1 polymer ?
#
loop_
_entity_poly.entity_id
_entity_poly.type
_entity_poly.pdbx_seq_one_letter_code
_entity_poly.pdbx_strand_id
1 'polypeptide(L)'
;MGVTLTFIAIVLGIVAVVYLLRVFELSAIAQGKKPWEVTEEEGKNQARLMPVFMIAFYAFFIWQIVHWGPYLLPESASKHGEDYDTLMTITMGLIIFVFFVTQTLLFYFAYKYAYSKNRRATYYAHNNKLELL
;
A
#
# COMPACT_ATOMS: atom_id res chain seq x y z
N MET A 1 36.69 -9.64 12.52
CA MET A 1 36.55 -10.89 11.73
C MET A 1 35.09 -11.27 11.47
N GLY A 2 34.19 -11.23 12.47
CA GLY A 2 32.76 -11.57 12.27
C GLY A 2 31.97 -10.65 11.32
N VAL A 3 32.21 -9.34 11.36
CA VAL A 3 31.54 -8.36 10.49
C VAL A 3 31.88 -8.57 9.01
N THR A 4 33.15 -8.89 8.71
CA THR A 4 33.63 -9.12 7.34
C THR A 4 33.06 -10.40 6.73
N LEU A 5 32.96 -11.48 7.51
CA LEU A 5 32.33 -12.73 7.09
C LEU A 5 30.82 -12.55 6.85
N THR A 6 30.16 -11.79 7.70
CA THR A 6 28.73 -11.47 7.55
C THR A 6 28.47 -10.70 6.25
N PHE A 7 29.31 -9.72 5.94
CA PHE A 7 29.19 -8.95 4.70
C PHE A 7 29.39 -9.82 3.45
N ILE A 8 30.41 -10.69 3.45
CA ILE A 8 30.67 -11.63 2.36
C ILE A 8 29.48 -12.60 2.18
N ALA A 9 28.92 -13.11 3.28
CA ALA A 9 27.76 -13.99 3.23
C ALA A 9 26.52 -13.30 2.63
N ILE A 10 26.26 -12.04 2.98
CA ILE A 10 25.16 -11.24 2.39
C ILE A 10 25.37 -11.06 0.89
N VAL A 11 26.58 -10.67 0.48
CA VAL A 11 26.89 -10.48 -0.95
C VAL A 11 26.73 -11.78 -1.73
N LEU A 12 27.24 -12.90 -1.21
CA LEU A 12 27.05 -14.21 -1.84
C LEU A 12 25.58 -14.62 -1.91
N GLY A 13 24.80 -14.32 -0.86
CA GLY A 13 23.36 -14.54 -0.86
C GLY A 13 22.64 -13.76 -1.96
N ILE A 14 22.95 -12.46 -2.10
CA ILE A 14 22.39 -11.61 -3.16
C ILE A 14 22.77 -12.16 -4.54
N VAL A 15 24.05 -12.51 -4.74
CA VAL A 15 24.54 -13.08 -6.00
C VAL A 15 23.81 -14.38 -6.35
N ALA A 16 23.64 -15.28 -5.37
CA ALA A 16 22.90 -16.53 -5.56
C ALA A 16 21.45 -16.30 -5.98
N VAL A 17 20.77 -15.34 -5.35
CA VAL A 17 19.39 -14.96 -5.71
C VAL A 17 19.33 -14.43 -7.15
N VAL A 18 20.26 -13.55 -7.54
CA VAL A 18 20.33 -13.00 -8.91
C VAL A 18 20.52 -14.13 -9.94
N TYR A 19 21.41 -15.09 -9.68
CA TYR A 19 21.61 -16.22 -10.58
C TYR A 19 20.36 -17.09 -10.70
N LEU A 20 19.66 -17.37 -9.60
CA LEU A 20 18.41 -18.12 -9.63
C LEU A 20 17.34 -17.40 -10.47
N LEU A 21 17.15 -16.09 -10.27
CA LEU A 21 16.23 -15.28 -11.07
C LEU A 21 16.59 -15.35 -12.56
N ARG A 22 17.88 -15.29 -12.90
CA ARG A 22 18.35 -15.35 -14.28
C ARG A 22 18.05 -16.69 -14.95
N VAL A 23 18.21 -17.79 -14.22
CA VAL A 23 17.86 -19.14 -14.70
C VAL A 23 16.36 -19.24 -14.98
N PHE A 24 15.51 -18.69 -14.09
CA PHE A 24 14.06 -18.65 -14.32
C PHE A 24 13.66 -17.80 -15.53
N GLU A 25 14.27 -16.62 -15.70
CA GLU A 25 14.06 -15.77 -16.88
C GLU A 25 14.41 -16.52 -18.18
N LEU A 26 15.59 -17.14 -18.23
CA LEU A 26 16.05 -17.89 -19.42
C LEU A 26 15.14 -19.08 -19.71
N SER A 27 14.67 -19.79 -18.67
CA SER A 27 13.69 -20.88 -18.81
C SER A 27 12.35 -20.38 -19.36
N ALA A 28 11.85 -19.24 -18.88
CA ALA A 28 10.62 -18.64 -19.37
C ALA A 28 10.71 -18.20 -20.84
N ILE A 29 11.84 -17.58 -21.22
CA ILE A 29 12.13 -17.21 -22.61
C ILE A 29 12.18 -18.46 -23.51
N ALA A 30 12.82 -19.54 -23.06
CA ALA A 30 12.87 -20.82 -23.77
C ALA A 30 11.48 -21.46 -23.97
N GLN A 31 10.52 -21.17 -23.07
CA GLN A 31 9.11 -21.58 -23.19
C GLN A 31 8.27 -20.64 -24.06
N GLY A 32 8.87 -19.61 -24.68
CA GLY A 32 8.16 -18.61 -25.49
C GLY A 32 7.30 -17.64 -24.67
N LYS A 33 7.45 -17.62 -23.34
CA LYS A 33 6.83 -16.61 -22.48
C LYS A 33 7.68 -15.35 -22.50
N LYS A 34 7.03 -14.19 -22.46
CA LYS A 34 7.70 -12.90 -22.28
C LYS A 34 7.61 -12.51 -20.80
N PRO A 35 8.63 -12.82 -19.97
CA PRO A 35 8.57 -12.60 -18.52
C PRO A 35 8.40 -11.12 -18.12
N TRP A 36 8.64 -10.18 -19.04
CA TRP A 36 8.45 -8.74 -18.81
C TRP A 36 7.05 -8.22 -19.18
N GLU A 37 6.20 -9.02 -19.83
CA GLU A 37 4.82 -8.61 -20.14
C GLU A 37 3.86 -9.05 -19.03
N VAL A 38 3.21 -8.09 -18.39
CA VAL A 38 2.16 -8.37 -17.40
C VAL A 38 0.98 -9.05 -18.10
N THR A 39 0.62 -10.23 -17.62
CA THR A 39 -0.53 -10.97 -18.14
C THR A 39 -1.84 -10.42 -17.58
N GLU A 40 -2.96 -10.66 -18.27
CA GLU A 40 -4.27 -10.30 -17.73
C GLU A 40 -4.60 -11.05 -16.44
N GLU A 41 -4.11 -12.29 -16.33
CA GLU A 41 -4.34 -13.13 -15.17
C GLU A 41 -3.64 -12.56 -13.93
N GLU A 42 -2.37 -12.18 -14.07
CA GLU A 42 -1.61 -11.50 -13.00
C GLU A 42 -2.29 -10.18 -12.60
N GLY A 43 -2.71 -9.37 -13.56
CA GLY A 43 -3.42 -8.11 -13.29
C GLY A 43 -4.75 -8.31 -12.55
N LYS A 44 -5.54 -9.32 -12.96
CA LYS A 44 -6.81 -9.66 -12.30
C LYS A 44 -6.59 -10.23 -10.90
N ASN A 45 -5.57 -11.06 -10.72
CA ASN A 45 -5.23 -11.61 -9.42
C ASN A 45 -4.81 -10.50 -8.46
N GLN A 46 -3.93 -9.58 -8.88
CA GLN A 46 -3.54 -8.45 -8.04
C GLN A 46 -4.72 -7.55 -7.69
N ALA A 47 -5.60 -7.26 -8.65
CA ALA A 47 -6.81 -6.50 -8.37
C ALA A 47 -7.70 -7.18 -7.32
N ARG A 48 -7.92 -8.50 -7.42
CA ARG A 48 -8.72 -9.26 -6.42
C ARG A 48 -8.10 -9.24 -5.01
N LEU A 49 -6.78 -9.12 -4.91
CA LEU A 49 -6.09 -9.00 -3.62
C LEU A 49 -6.27 -7.61 -2.99
N MET A 50 -6.55 -6.56 -3.77
CA MET A 50 -6.69 -5.19 -3.25
C MET A 50 -7.80 -5.04 -2.20
N PRO A 51 -9.05 -5.54 -2.39
CA PRO A 51 -10.07 -5.48 -1.35
C PRO A 51 -9.73 -6.30 -0.11
N VAL A 52 -9.08 -7.46 -0.28
CA VAL A 52 -8.65 -8.30 0.85
C VAL A 52 -7.61 -7.55 1.69
N PHE A 53 -6.63 -6.93 1.02
CA PHE A 53 -5.63 -6.10 1.68
C PHE A 53 -6.25 -4.88 2.36
N MET A 54 -7.23 -4.22 1.75
CA MET A 54 -7.96 -3.10 2.34
C MET A 54 -8.58 -3.50 3.69
N ILE A 55 -9.27 -4.64 3.76
CA ILE A 55 -9.89 -5.12 5.00
C ILE A 55 -8.82 -5.41 6.06
N ALA A 56 -7.74 -6.11 5.67
CA ALA A 56 -6.64 -6.41 6.59
C ALA A 56 -5.95 -5.13 7.10
N PHE A 57 -5.75 -4.15 6.23
CA PHE A 57 -5.14 -2.87 6.55
C PHE A 57 -6.00 -2.05 7.51
N TYR A 58 -7.32 -2.01 7.29
CA TYR A 58 -8.25 -1.34 8.21
C TYR A 58 -8.36 -2.06 9.55
N ALA A 59 -8.39 -3.39 9.56
CA ALA A 59 -8.36 -4.16 10.80
C ALA A 59 -7.07 -3.88 11.60
N PHE A 60 -5.92 -3.85 10.93
CA PHE A 60 -4.64 -3.51 11.55
C PHE A 60 -4.63 -2.07 12.09
N PHE A 61 -5.12 -1.11 11.32
CA PHE A 61 -5.22 0.29 11.75
C PHE A 61 -6.12 0.47 12.98
N ILE A 62 -7.30 -0.15 12.99
CA ILE A 62 -8.21 -0.12 14.14
C ILE A 62 -7.55 -0.77 15.35
N TRP A 63 -6.85 -1.89 15.15
CA TRP A 63 -6.09 -2.53 16.23
C TRP A 63 -5.03 -1.61 16.82
N GLN A 64 -4.31 -0.83 16.00
CA GLN A 64 -3.35 0.16 16.49
C GLN A 64 -4.02 1.21 17.39
N ILE A 65 -5.17 1.75 16.99
CA ILE A 65 -5.91 2.73 17.79
C ILE A 65 -6.38 2.13 19.11
N VAL A 66 -6.94 0.92 19.10
CA VAL A 66 -7.46 0.29 20.32
C VAL A 66 -6.32 -0.11 21.26
N HIS A 67 -5.23 -0.65 20.73
CA HIS A 67 -4.12 -1.13 21.55
C HIS A 67 -3.26 0.02 22.09
N TRP A 68 -2.98 1.04 21.26
CA TRP A 68 -2.08 2.13 21.63
C TRP A 68 -2.80 3.40 22.12
N GLY A 69 -4.09 3.55 21.85
CA GLY A 69 -4.90 4.69 22.26
C GLY A 69 -4.85 5.00 23.77
N PRO A 70 -4.89 4.00 24.68
CA PRO A 70 -4.76 4.25 26.12
C PRO A 70 -3.40 4.81 26.55
N TYR A 71 -2.37 4.71 25.70
CA TYR A 71 -1.03 5.24 25.96
C TYR A 71 -0.80 6.62 25.37
N LEU A 72 -1.87 7.28 24.89
CA LEU A 72 -1.83 8.69 24.50
C LEU A 72 -1.63 9.59 25.73
N LEU A 73 -1.47 10.89 25.48
CA LEU A 73 -1.16 11.86 26.54
C LEU A 73 -2.20 11.78 27.68
N PRO A 74 -1.74 11.86 28.95
CA PRO A 74 -2.63 11.90 30.10
C PRO A 74 -3.43 13.21 30.13
N GLU A 75 -4.44 13.26 30.99
CA GLU A 75 -5.30 14.44 31.18
C GLU A 75 -4.49 15.73 31.38
N SER A 76 -4.98 16.81 30.77
CA SER A 76 -4.27 18.07 30.73
C SER A 76 -4.05 18.69 32.11
N ALA A 77 -2.81 19.10 32.39
CA ALA A 77 -2.45 19.78 33.64
C ALA A 77 -2.69 21.31 33.62
N SER A 78 -3.24 21.86 32.53
CA SER A 78 -3.48 23.31 32.39
C SER A 78 -4.73 23.62 31.57
N LYS A 79 -5.35 24.77 31.84
CA LYS A 79 -6.53 25.25 31.08
C LYS A 79 -6.27 25.41 29.59
N HIS A 80 -5.07 25.85 29.20
CA HIS A 80 -4.71 25.95 27.78
C HIS A 80 -4.53 24.58 27.12
N GLY A 81 -4.12 23.57 27.89
CA GLY A 81 -3.95 22.23 27.37
C GLY A 81 -5.29 21.53 27.10
N GLU A 82 -6.35 21.86 27.85
CA GLU A 82 -7.71 21.38 27.57
C GLU A 82 -8.21 21.85 26.18
N ASP A 83 -7.91 23.09 25.81
CA ASP A 83 -8.21 23.63 24.48
C ASP A 83 -7.42 22.87 23.39
N TYR A 84 -6.15 22.56 23.63
CA TYR A 84 -5.32 21.78 22.69
C TYR A 84 -5.78 20.33 22.54
N ASP A 85 -6.18 19.66 23.63
CA ASP A 85 -6.68 18.28 23.60
C ASP A 85 -8.00 18.18 22.81
N THR A 86 -8.86 19.19 22.96
CA THR A 86 -10.09 19.33 22.16
C THR A 86 -9.76 19.49 20.69
N LEU A 87 -8.81 20.36 20.35
CA LEU A 87 -8.39 20.57 18.96
C LEU A 87 -7.77 19.30 18.36
N MET A 88 -6.94 18.58 19.12
CA MET A 88 -6.35 17.29 18.72
C MET A 88 -7.48 16.29 18.40
N THR A 89 -8.43 16.12 19.31
CA THR A 89 -9.52 15.15 19.14
C THR A 89 -10.34 15.42 17.89
N ILE A 90 -10.70 16.68 17.64
CA ILE A 90 -11.46 17.09 16.45
C ILE A 90 -10.65 16.86 15.17
N THR A 91 -9.41 17.34 15.12
CA THR A 91 -8.58 17.26 13.92
C THR A 91 -8.18 15.83 13.59
N MET A 92 -7.83 15.03 14.60
CA MET A 92 -7.53 13.61 14.45
C MET A 92 -8.75 12.84 13.95
N GLY A 93 -9.93 13.09 14.52
CA GLY A 93 -11.18 12.50 14.06
C GLY A 93 -11.47 12.80 12.58
N LEU A 94 -11.25 14.05 12.15
CA LEU A 94 -11.42 14.46 10.76
C LEU A 94 -10.40 13.78 9.83
N ILE A 95 -9.12 13.72 10.21
CA ILE A 95 -8.08 13.06 9.42
C ILE A 95 -8.39 11.56 9.27
N ILE A 96 -8.78 10.89 10.35
CA ILE A 96 -9.15 9.46 10.32
C ILE A 96 -10.35 9.24 9.40
N PHE A 97 -11.37 10.10 9.48
CA PHE A 97 -12.52 10.01 8.58
C PHE A 97 -12.12 10.13 7.10
N VAL A 98 -11.37 11.18 6.76
CA VAL A 98 -10.88 11.40 5.39
C VAL A 98 -10.02 10.23 4.92
N PHE A 99 -9.15 9.71 5.78
CA PHE A 99 -8.33 8.53 5.51
C PHE A 99 -9.16 7.32 5.08
N PHE A 100 -10.20 6.96 5.84
CA PHE A 100 -11.05 5.81 5.44
C PHE A 100 -11.75 6.05 4.11
N VAL A 101 -12.20 7.28 3.83
CA VAL A 101 -12.85 7.62 2.56
C VAL A 101 -11.85 7.51 1.39
N THR A 102 -10.71 8.20 1.47
CA THR A 102 -9.73 8.25 0.39
C THR A 102 -9.12 6.89 0.10
N GLN A 103 -8.74 6.13 1.14
CA GLN A 103 -8.17 4.81 0.96
C GLN A 103 -9.18 3.84 0.37
N THR A 104 -10.46 3.91 0.76
CA THR A 104 -11.50 3.05 0.18
C THR A 104 -11.68 3.34 -1.30
N LEU A 105 -11.68 4.63 -1.69
CA LEU A 105 -11.75 5.03 -3.09
C LEU A 105 -10.55 4.53 -3.90
N LEU A 106 -9.33 4.62 -3.35
CA LEU A 106 -8.11 4.15 -4.03
C LEU A 106 -8.09 2.62 -4.20
N PHE A 107 -8.41 1.85 -3.16
CA PHE A 107 -8.48 0.40 -3.25
C PHE A 107 -9.60 -0.07 -4.21
N TYR A 108 -10.76 0.58 -4.16
CA TYR A 108 -11.84 0.33 -5.11
C TYR A 108 -11.41 0.65 -6.54
N PHE A 109 -10.71 1.77 -6.76
CA PHE A 109 -10.20 2.14 -8.08
C PHE A 109 -9.21 1.10 -8.61
N ALA A 110 -8.25 0.67 -7.78
CA ALA A 110 -7.29 -0.38 -8.14
C ALA A 110 -7.98 -1.71 -8.49
N TYR A 111 -9.05 -2.07 -7.77
CA TYR A 111 -9.85 -3.26 -8.07
C TYR A 111 -10.65 -3.13 -9.38
N LYS A 112 -11.38 -2.01 -9.56
CA LYS A 112 -12.28 -1.77 -10.69
C LYS A 112 -11.55 -1.61 -12.02
N TYR A 113 -10.41 -0.93 -11.98
CA TYR A 113 -9.60 -0.60 -13.14
C TYR A 113 -8.37 -1.50 -13.28
N ALA A 114 -8.52 -2.78 -12.90
CA ALA A 114 -7.54 -3.82 -13.14
C ALA A 114 -7.10 -3.90 -14.61
N TYR A 115 -5.85 -4.31 -14.82
CA TYR A 115 -5.28 -4.46 -16.16
C TYR A 115 -6.12 -5.42 -17.04
N SER A 116 -6.36 -5.00 -18.29
CA SER A 116 -7.01 -5.79 -19.33
C SER A 116 -6.50 -5.36 -20.69
N LYS A 117 -6.12 -6.33 -21.54
CA LYS A 117 -5.59 -6.08 -22.89
C LYS A 117 -6.61 -5.43 -23.81
N ASN A 118 -7.90 -5.67 -23.57
CA ASN A 118 -9.00 -5.13 -24.37
C ASN A 118 -9.47 -3.74 -23.90
N ARG A 119 -8.98 -3.23 -22.76
CA ARG A 119 -9.42 -1.96 -22.19
C ARG A 119 -8.46 -0.84 -22.59
N ARG A 120 -8.94 0.11 -23.39
CA ARG A 120 -8.20 1.34 -23.70
C ARG A 120 -8.41 2.35 -22.58
N ALA A 121 -7.32 3.01 -22.16
CA ALA A 121 -7.41 4.10 -21.19
C ALA A 121 -8.20 5.26 -21.80
N THR A 122 -9.24 5.70 -21.10
CA THR A 122 -9.97 6.92 -21.49
C THR A 122 -9.09 8.11 -21.16
N TYR A 123 -8.65 8.86 -22.18
CA TYR A 123 -7.97 10.13 -21.95
C TYR A 123 -9.00 11.18 -21.57
N TYR A 124 -8.92 11.66 -20.34
CA TYR A 124 -9.86 12.62 -19.78
C TYR A 124 -9.06 13.70 -19.04
N ALA A 125 -8.74 14.78 -19.76
CA ALA A 125 -7.76 15.76 -19.29
C ALA A 125 -8.26 16.69 -18.18
N HIS A 126 -9.58 16.92 -18.08
CA HIS A 126 -10.12 17.94 -17.20
C HIS A 126 -11.63 17.76 -16.95
N ASN A 127 -12.10 18.02 -15.71
CA ASN A 127 -13.52 18.16 -15.36
C ASN A 127 -13.77 19.36 -14.43
N ASN A 128 -14.24 20.48 -14.98
CA ASN A 128 -14.63 21.68 -14.21
C ASN A 128 -15.58 21.39 -13.04
N LYS A 129 -16.48 20.39 -13.18
CA LYS A 129 -17.48 20.08 -12.16
C LYS A 129 -16.90 19.31 -10.98
N LEU A 130 -15.93 18.42 -11.21
CA LEU A 130 -15.25 17.70 -10.13
C LEU A 130 -14.22 18.60 -9.43
N GLU A 131 -13.59 19.52 -10.15
CA GLU A 131 -12.60 20.45 -9.58
C GLU A 131 -13.22 21.53 -8.69
N LEU A 132 -14.51 21.82 -8.86
CA LEU A 132 -15.24 22.79 -8.04
C LEU A 132 -15.66 22.23 -6.66
N LEU A 133 -15.69 20.90 -6.52
CA LEU A 133 -16.22 20.17 -5.37
C LEU A 133 -15.14 19.91 -4.32
#